data_AF-A0A419N5H2-F1
#
_entry.id   AF-A0A419N5H2-F1
#
_cell.length_a   1.000
_cell.length_b   1.000
_cell.length_c   1.000
_cell.angle_alpha   90.00
_cell.angle_beta   90.00
_cell.angle_gamma   90.00
#
_symmetry.space_group_name_H-M   'P 1'
#
loop_
_entity.id
_entity.type
_entity.pdbx_description
1 polymer ?
#
loop_
_entity_poly.entity_id
_entity_poly.type
_entity_poly.pdbx_seq_one_letter_code
_entity_poly.pdbx_strand_id
1 'polypeptide(L)'
;MRFNQWALIKFNEEGNCSFFTEDSLCYIHKVAGPKALSHTCSSYPRTQTVYKNEELKSLNLSCPESVRHILFNEQAMNLETTSVLKSNFNPSSPVDMEGRLVNLFCANLMMQPQNRVEENLYAIIYFIIFYQKITGNLDEKIDQMENAYESIVTQMASGALREAMGNVKELQTLELQLLLGLQKHMLETEGLRGQDTLLDYMIRLNNFFGPDKTEELLSSGLSQLKKGWDGIALPWLSQRPYIMRNFFQYHLYHDQFGMKRQQPLLKEIYLIVVDYFFIKSLLSAAALENGTLTDDDLINVMYSYSTVRQHDQKVDDKFSQEIDRFKRNDDLSVLNLLV
;
A
#
# COMPACT_ATOMS: atom_id res chain seq x y z
N MET A 1 28.80 27.94 1.08
CA MET A 1 28.71 26.47 0.97
C MET A 1 27.92 25.94 2.16
N ARG A 2 26.73 25.37 1.96
CA ARG A 2 26.02 24.64 3.02
C ARG A 2 26.68 23.26 3.13
N PHE A 3 27.42 23.01 4.21
CA PHE A 3 27.95 21.69 4.56
C PHE A 3 26.79 20.81 5.04
N ASN A 4 25.98 20.28 4.11
CA ASN A 4 24.84 19.43 4.47
C ASN A 4 25.20 17.95 4.69
N GLN A 5 26.47 17.55 4.51
CA GLN A 5 26.96 16.20 4.77
C GLN A 5 28.35 16.27 5.39
N TRP A 6 28.43 16.31 6.72
CA TRP A 6 29.69 16.39 7.47
C TRP A 6 30.24 15.02 7.88
N ALA A 7 29.39 13.98 7.92
CA ALA A 7 29.76 12.59 8.16
C ALA A 7 28.71 11.64 7.56
N LEU A 8 29.13 10.42 7.25
CA LEU A 8 28.26 9.33 6.79
C LEU A 8 28.51 8.10 7.67
N ILE A 9 27.43 7.43 8.07
CA ILE A 9 27.50 6.12 8.72
C ILE A 9 27.41 5.09 7.60
N LYS A 10 28.48 4.31 7.42
CA LYS A 10 28.44 3.15 6.52
C LYS A 10 27.70 2.01 7.23
N PHE A 11 26.79 1.33 6.54
CA PHE A 11 26.19 0.10 7.03
C PHE A 11 27.19 -1.07 6.98
N ASN A 12 26.90 -2.13 7.73
CA ASN A 12 27.69 -3.36 7.67
C ASN A 12 27.41 -4.11 6.34
N GLU A 13 28.11 -5.21 6.12
CA GLU A 13 27.99 -6.00 4.87
C GLU A 13 26.58 -6.59 4.66
N GLU A 14 25.81 -6.76 5.74
CA GLU A 14 24.43 -7.24 5.74
C GLU A 14 23.40 -6.11 5.55
N GLY A 15 23.84 -4.87 5.28
CA GLY A 15 22.96 -3.71 5.13
C GLY A 15 22.37 -3.18 6.45
N ASN A 16 22.86 -3.65 7.59
CA ASN A 16 22.43 -3.24 8.93
C ASN A 16 23.24 -2.05 9.48
N CYS A 17 22.70 -1.39 10.51
CA CYS A 17 23.38 -0.29 11.19
C CYS A 17 24.68 -0.78 11.85
N SER A 18 25.83 -0.16 11.54
CA SER A 18 27.14 -0.49 12.12
C SER A 18 27.27 -0.25 13.63
N PHE A 19 26.24 0.34 14.25
CA PHE A 19 26.15 0.50 15.71
C PHE A 19 25.29 -0.57 16.37
N PHE A 20 24.86 -1.63 15.67
CA PHE A 20 24.21 -2.75 16.34
C PHE A 20 25.21 -3.54 17.20
N THR A 21 24.75 -3.93 18.38
CA THR A 21 25.45 -4.89 19.24
C THR A 21 25.12 -6.32 18.81
N GLU A 22 25.81 -7.30 19.38
CA GLU A 22 25.51 -8.73 19.18
C GLU A 22 24.04 -9.08 19.50
N ASP A 23 23.44 -8.41 20.49
CA ASP A 23 22.01 -8.56 20.84
C ASP A 23 21.04 -7.81 19.90
N SER A 24 21.48 -7.29 18.75
CA SER A 24 20.68 -6.46 17.83
C SER A 24 20.10 -5.17 18.44
N LEU A 25 20.79 -4.60 19.44
CA LEU A 25 20.44 -3.33 20.08
C LEU A 25 21.35 -2.19 19.61
N CYS A 26 20.88 -0.93 19.72
CA CYS A 26 21.68 0.23 19.33
C CYS A 26 22.75 0.56 20.39
N TYR A 27 24.04 0.45 20.03
CA TYR A 27 25.18 0.77 20.88
C TYR A 27 25.18 2.24 21.34
N ILE A 28 24.83 3.19 20.46
CA ILE A 28 24.76 4.62 20.80
C ILE A 28 23.73 4.84 21.92
N HIS A 29 22.54 4.25 21.79
CA HIS A 29 21.52 4.32 22.81
C HIS A 29 21.99 3.68 24.12
N LYS A 30 22.65 2.50 24.05
CA LYS A 30 23.16 1.77 25.22
C LYS A 30 24.19 2.58 26.02
N VAL A 31 25.13 3.25 25.35
CA VAL A 31 26.24 3.95 26.01
C VAL A 31 25.94 5.41 26.33
N ALA A 32 25.27 6.12 25.42
CA ALA A 32 25.08 7.57 25.51
C ALA A 32 23.61 7.99 25.72
N GLY A 33 22.68 7.03 25.75
CA GLY A 33 21.26 7.25 25.98
C GLY A 33 20.49 7.79 24.76
N PRO A 34 19.15 7.93 24.88
CA PRO A 34 18.27 8.28 23.77
C PRO A 34 18.53 9.67 23.18
N LYS A 35 19.05 10.61 23.97
CA LYS A 35 19.36 11.97 23.51
C LYS A 35 20.56 12.04 22.56
N ALA A 36 21.37 10.99 22.50
CA ALA A 36 22.52 10.89 21.60
C ALA A 36 22.13 10.33 20.21
N LEU A 37 20.90 9.84 20.04
CA LEU A 37 20.43 9.34 18.75
C LEU A 37 20.27 10.49 17.75
N SER A 38 20.60 10.21 16.49
CA SER A 38 20.30 11.12 15.38
C SER A 38 18.80 11.35 15.26
N HIS A 39 18.40 12.40 14.56
CA HIS A 39 16.99 12.64 14.26
C HIS A 39 16.34 11.41 13.62
N THR A 40 17.00 10.78 12.65
CA THR A 40 16.50 9.56 12.00
C THR A 40 16.28 8.43 12.99
N CYS A 41 17.28 8.08 13.81
CA CYS A 41 17.18 6.96 14.75
C CYS A 41 16.20 7.22 15.90
N SER A 42 15.98 8.48 16.28
CA SER A 42 15.07 8.85 17.36
C SER A 42 13.62 9.06 16.92
N SER A 43 13.38 9.28 15.62
CA SER A 43 12.04 9.50 15.07
C SER A 43 11.50 8.28 14.35
N TYR A 44 12.31 7.55 13.58
CA TYR A 44 11.86 6.38 12.83
C TYR A 44 11.25 5.31 13.76
N PRO A 45 10.11 4.70 13.41
CA PRO A 45 9.38 4.79 12.14
C PRO A 45 8.32 5.90 12.07
N ARG A 46 8.25 6.83 13.02
CA ARG A 46 7.25 7.92 13.04
C ARG A 46 7.51 8.92 11.92
N THR A 47 6.43 9.31 11.24
CA THR A 47 6.40 10.36 10.23
C THR A 47 5.37 11.43 10.59
N GLN A 48 5.57 12.59 9.99
CA GLN A 48 4.78 13.78 10.25
C GLN A 48 4.64 14.60 8.96
N THR A 49 3.42 15.00 8.63
CA THR A 49 3.15 16.02 7.61
C THR A 49 2.52 17.24 8.25
N VAL A 50 3.07 18.43 7.98
CA VAL A 50 2.62 19.69 8.58
C VAL A 50 1.90 20.55 7.54
N TYR A 51 0.62 20.80 7.80
CA TYR A 51 -0.19 21.80 7.10
C TYR A 51 -0.35 23.05 7.96
N LYS A 52 -0.96 24.10 7.39
CA LYS A 52 -1.11 25.41 8.05
C LYS A 52 -1.68 25.30 9.48
N ASN A 53 -2.77 24.56 9.63
CA ASN A 53 -3.55 24.50 10.88
C ASN A 53 -3.55 23.11 11.52
N GLU A 54 -2.88 22.12 10.93
CA GLU A 54 -2.94 20.73 11.39
C GLU A 54 -1.65 19.97 11.08
N GLU A 55 -1.47 18.88 11.80
CA GLU A 55 -0.31 18.00 11.70
C GLU A 55 -0.81 16.56 11.66
N LEU A 56 -0.48 15.86 10.58
CA LEU A 56 -0.81 14.44 10.42
C LEU A 56 0.39 13.62 10.87
N LYS A 57 0.17 12.63 11.74
CA LYS A 57 1.21 11.75 12.27
C LYS A 57 0.92 10.32 11.88
N SER A 58 1.94 9.60 11.42
CA SER A 58 1.81 8.19 11.02
C SER A 58 3.08 7.43 11.38
N LEU A 59 3.07 6.12 11.12
CA LEU A 59 4.27 5.28 11.10
C LEU A 59 4.57 4.84 9.66
N ASN A 60 5.83 4.55 9.33
CA ASN A 60 6.21 3.89 8.09
C ASN A 60 6.07 2.37 8.21
N LEU A 61 5.46 1.71 7.21
CA LEU A 61 5.38 0.25 7.14
C LEU A 61 6.72 -0.46 6.88
N SER A 62 7.81 0.23 6.56
CA SER A 62 9.16 -0.38 6.46
C SER A 62 9.71 -0.94 7.79
N CYS A 63 8.98 -0.76 8.90
CA CYS A 63 9.29 -1.34 10.20
C CYS A 63 8.28 -2.44 10.55
N PRO A 64 8.72 -3.67 10.89
CA PRO A 64 7.80 -4.75 11.24
C PRO A 64 6.93 -4.44 12.46
N GLU A 65 7.42 -3.67 13.43
CA GLU A 65 6.60 -3.21 14.57
C GLU A 65 5.50 -2.23 14.15
N SER A 66 5.76 -1.36 13.18
CA SER A 66 4.70 -0.51 12.62
C SER A 66 3.63 -1.35 11.95
N VAL A 67 4.04 -2.37 11.18
CA VAL A 67 3.10 -3.30 10.53
C VAL A 67 2.24 -4.02 11.58
N ARG A 68 2.85 -4.52 12.66
CA ARG A 68 2.12 -5.13 13.79
C ARG A 68 1.07 -4.19 14.36
N HIS A 69 1.45 -2.96 14.69
CA HIS A 69 0.54 -1.98 15.29
C HIS A 69 -0.56 -1.50 14.34
N ILE A 70 -0.24 -1.29 13.06
CA ILE A 70 -1.20 -0.78 12.08
C ILE A 70 -2.16 -1.88 11.63
N LEU A 71 -1.67 -3.08 11.33
CA LEU A 71 -2.50 -4.11 10.71
C LEU A 71 -3.22 -5.00 11.73
N PHE A 72 -2.59 -5.32 12.86
CA PHE A 72 -3.12 -6.35 13.79
C PHE A 72 -3.94 -5.78 14.94
N ASN A 73 -4.08 -4.47 15.05
CA ASN A 73 -4.99 -3.81 15.98
C ASN A 73 -6.25 -3.33 15.23
N GLU A 74 -7.42 -3.87 15.59
CA GLU A 74 -8.71 -3.50 14.99
C GLU A 74 -9.02 -2.00 15.06
N GLN A 75 -8.51 -1.32 16.09
CA GLN A 75 -8.72 0.12 16.30
C GLN A 75 -7.57 0.99 15.77
N ALA A 76 -6.59 0.42 15.08
CA ALA A 76 -5.39 1.15 14.64
C ALA A 76 -5.68 2.40 13.79
N MET A 77 -6.76 2.34 13.01
CA MET A 77 -7.15 3.41 12.09
C MET A 77 -8.22 4.34 12.66
N ASN A 78 -8.55 4.22 13.95
CA ASN A 78 -9.35 5.22 14.66
C ASN A 78 -8.48 6.44 14.97
N LEU A 79 -8.72 7.55 14.28
CA LEU A 79 -7.92 8.75 14.41
C LEU A 79 -8.31 9.57 15.65
N GLU A 80 -7.33 9.91 16.47
CA GLU A 80 -7.48 10.87 17.57
C GLU A 80 -7.01 12.26 17.14
N THR A 81 -7.76 13.30 17.53
CA THR A 81 -7.39 14.70 17.25
C THR A 81 -7.18 15.45 18.55
N THR A 82 -6.04 16.14 18.65
CA THR A 82 -5.72 17.02 19.77
C THR A 82 -5.40 18.43 19.26
N SER A 83 -6.01 19.44 19.86
CA SER A 83 -5.72 20.84 19.53
C SER A 83 -4.67 21.41 20.47
N VAL A 84 -3.64 22.05 19.89
CA VAL A 84 -2.59 22.73 20.63
C VAL A 84 -2.43 24.16 20.13
N LEU A 85 -2.32 25.12 21.05
CA LEU A 85 -2.02 26.51 20.71
C LEU A 85 -0.53 26.63 20.40
N LYS A 86 -0.20 27.00 19.16
CA LYS A 86 1.18 27.33 18.76
C LYS A 86 1.31 28.85 18.69
N SER A 87 2.29 29.40 19.40
CA SER A 87 2.59 30.84 19.41
C SER A 87 3.27 31.32 18.13
N ASN A 88 3.89 30.40 17.38
CA ASN A 88 4.69 30.71 16.22
C ASN A 88 3.84 30.63 14.94
N PHE A 89 4.04 31.57 14.04
CA PHE A 89 3.44 31.54 12.71
C PHE A 89 3.91 30.32 11.93
N ASN A 90 2.98 29.59 11.32
CA ASN A 90 3.26 28.44 10.47
C ASN A 90 3.10 28.82 8.98
N PRO A 91 4.19 28.83 8.18
CA PRO A 91 4.13 29.20 6.78
C PRO A 91 3.60 28.09 5.85
N SER A 92 3.30 26.89 6.36
CA SER A 92 2.77 25.79 5.54
C SER A 92 1.44 26.14 4.87
N SER A 93 1.20 25.53 3.70
CA SER A 93 -0.09 25.62 2.99
C SER A 93 -1.21 24.94 3.78
N PRO A 94 -2.47 25.41 3.66
CA PRO A 94 -3.62 24.66 4.17
C PRO A 94 -3.79 23.35 3.40
N VAL A 95 -4.56 22.43 3.97
CA VAL A 95 -4.97 21.21 3.28
C VAL A 95 -5.92 21.53 2.12
N ASP A 96 -5.83 20.76 1.03
CA ASP A 96 -6.85 20.73 -0.01
C ASP A 96 -8.16 20.11 0.52
N MET A 97 -9.18 20.95 0.71
CA MET A 97 -10.47 20.54 1.26
C MET A 97 -11.23 19.61 0.32
N GLU A 98 -11.17 19.83 -1.00
CA GLU A 98 -11.84 18.95 -1.97
C GLU A 98 -11.17 17.57 -1.96
N GLY A 99 -9.84 17.55 -1.96
CA GLY A 99 -9.05 16.32 -1.82
C GLY A 99 -9.34 15.56 -0.53
N ARG A 100 -9.48 16.27 0.60
CA ARG A 100 -9.87 15.69 1.89
C ARG A 100 -11.27 15.07 1.85
N LEU A 101 -12.23 15.70 1.19
CA LEU A 101 -13.58 15.14 1.06
C LEU A 101 -13.55 13.86 0.21
N VAL A 102 -12.86 13.87 -0.93
CA VAL A 102 -12.65 12.66 -1.75
C VAL A 102 -12.03 11.53 -0.92
N ASN A 103 -10.99 11.84 -0.13
CA ASN A 103 -10.34 10.89 0.77
C ASN A 103 -11.35 10.30 1.78
N LEU A 104 -12.18 11.15 2.40
CA LEU A 104 -13.19 10.74 3.36
C LEU A 104 -14.23 9.77 2.75
N PHE A 105 -14.74 10.06 1.55
CA PHE A 105 -15.65 9.12 0.87
C PHE A 105 -14.97 7.79 0.58
N CYS A 106 -13.73 7.80 0.08
CA CYS A 106 -12.97 6.58 -0.18
C CYS A 106 -12.72 5.77 1.11
N ALA A 107 -12.38 6.45 2.21
CA ALA A 107 -12.20 5.82 3.51
C ALA A 107 -13.50 5.19 4.02
N ASN A 108 -14.66 5.84 3.84
CA ASN A 108 -15.94 5.28 4.24
C ASN A 108 -16.38 4.10 3.36
N LEU A 109 -16.07 4.12 2.05
CA LEU A 109 -16.26 2.98 1.17
C LEU A 109 -15.38 1.79 1.58
N MET A 110 -14.14 2.03 2.01
CA MET A 110 -13.24 0.99 2.54
C MET A 110 -13.77 0.35 3.84
N MET A 111 -14.53 1.09 4.66
CA MET A 111 -15.11 0.57 5.90
C MET A 111 -16.36 -0.29 5.68
N GLN A 112 -16.98 -0.27 4.49
CA GLN A 112 -18.18 -1.04 4.24
C GLN A 112 -17.90 -2.55 4.40
N PRO A 113 -18.72 -3.30 5.15
CA PRO A 113 -18.45 -4.71 5.39
C PRO A 113 -18.68 -5.52 4.12
N GLN A 114 -17.62 -6.11 3.59
CA GLN A 114 -17.64 -7.01 2.43
C GLN A 114 -16.90 -8.31 2.73
N ASN A 115 -17.17 -9.35 1.94
CA ASN A 115 -16.50 -10.65 2.07
C ASN A 115 -15.04 -10.58 1.60
N ARG A 116 -14.80 -9.82 0.53
CA ARG A 116 -13.48 -9.56 -0.04
C ARG A 116 -13.21 -8.06 -0.05
N VAL A 117 -12.00 -7.65 0.32
CA VAL A 117 -11.59 -6.24 0.34
C VAL A 117 -11.51 -5.65 -1.08
N GLU A 118 -11.34 -6.51 -2.08
CA GLU A 118 -11.38 -6.18 -3.50
C GLU A 118 -12.71 -5.53 -3.90
N GLU A 119 -13.83 -5.91 -3.27
CA GLU A 119 -15.14 -5.29 -3.49
C GLU A 119 -15.14 -3.82 -3.04
N ASN A 120 -14.45 -3.50 -1.93
CA ASN A 120 -14.27 -2.13 -1.46
C ASN A 120 -13.35 -1.32 -2.39
N LEU A 121 -12.27 -1.91 -2.89
CA LEU A 121 -11.38 -1.25 -3.86
C LEU A 121 -12.10 -0.95 -5.17
N TYR A 122 -12.90 -1.90 -5.66
CA TYR A 122 -13.74 -1.71 -6.84
C TYR A 122 -14.71 -0.54 -6.64
N ALA A 123 -15.36 -0.47 -5.48
CA ALA A 123 -16.25 0.64 -5.12
C ALA A 123 -15.52 1.99 -5.10
N ILE A 124 -14.30 2.06 -4.54
CA ILE A 124 -13.48 3.29 -4.56
C ILE A 124 -13.13 3.71 -5.97
N ILE A 125 -12.70 2.78 -6.83
CA ILE A 125 -12.36 3.10 -8.22
C ILE A 125 -13.60 3.60 -8.96
N TYR A 126 -14.74 2.94 -8.78
CA TYR A 126 -16.00 3.36 -9.38
C TYR A 126 -16.43 4.77 -8.90
N PHE A 127 -16.26 5.06 -7.61
CA PHE A 127 -16.47 6.41 -7.06
C PHE A 127 -15.54 7.44 -7.69
N ILE A 128 -14.25 7.14 -7.87
CA ILE A 128 -13.28 8.06 -8.49
C ILE A 128 -13.65 8.33 -9.96
N ILE A 129 -14.06 7.31 -10.71
CA ILE A 129 -14.53 7.46 -12.10
C ILE A 129 -15.77 8.37 -12.16
N PHE A 130 -16.69 8.23 -11.21
CA PHE A 130 -17.84 9.12 -11.09
C PHE A 130 -17.40 10.55 -10.75
N TYR A 131 -16.56 10.71 -9.72
CA TYR A 131 -16.06 12.00 -9.26
C TYR A 131 -15.37 12.80 -10.36
N GLN A 132 -14.62 12.14 -11.25
CA GLN A 132 -13.98 12.79 -12.40
C GLN A 132 -14.97 13.44 -13.40
N LYS A 133 -16.25 13.05 -13.35
CA LYS A 133 -17.31 13.59 -14.22
C LYS A 133 -18.12 14.70 -13.53
N ILE A 134 -17.96 14.87 -12.22
CA ILE A 134 -18.66 15.90 -11.44
C ILE A 134 -18.13 17.28 -11.82
N THR A 135 -19.03 18.24 -11.93
CA THR A 135 -18.72 19.66 -12.20
C THR A 135 -19.41 20.55 -11.16
N GLY A 136 -18.98 21.80 -11.07
CA GLY A 136 -19.56 22.77 -10.12
C GLY A 136 -18.58 23.24 -9.05
N ASN A 137 -19.09 24.07 -8.14
CA ASN A 137 -18.36 24.50 -6.94
C ASN A 137 -18.30 23.37 -5.89
N LEU A 138 -17.58 23.58 -4.78
CA LEU A 138 -17.40 22.52 -3.78
C LEU A 138 -18.72 22.05 -3.14
N ASP A 139 -19.64 22.96 -2.86
CA ASP A 139 -20.92 22.64 -2.23
C ASP A 139 -21.78 21.77 -3.18
N GLU A 140 -21.85 22.15 -4.46
CA GLU A 140 -22.54 21.36 -5.51
C GLU A 140 -21.88 19.99 -5.73
N LYS A 141 -20.56 19.92 -5.60
CA LYS A 141 -19.81 18.66 -5.72
C LYS A 141 -20.11 17.73 -4.55
N ILE A 142 -20.23 18.25 -3.33
CA ILE A 142 -20.54 17.46 -2.13
C ILE A 142 -21.86 16.72 -2.32
N ASP A 143 -22.93 17.41 -2.72
CA ASP A 143 -24.24 16.78 -2.95
C ASP A 143 -24.15 15.65 -4.00
N GLN A 144 -23.40 15.87 -5.08
CA GLN A 144 -23.19 14.86 -6.13
C GLN A 144 -22.36 13.66 -5.63
N MET A 145 -21.35 13.91 -4.79
CA MET A 145 -20.51 12.87 -4.18
C MET A 145 -21.32 12.03 -3.18
N GLU A 146 -22.17 12.65 -2.37
CA GLU A 146 -23.07 11.96 -1.43
C GLU A 146 -24.04 11.03 -2.16
N ASN A 147 -24.72 11.54 -3.20
CA ASN A 147 -25.62 10.73 -4.03
C ASN A 147 -24.89 9.51 -4.66
N ALA A 148 -23.66 9.72 -5.14
CA ALA A 148 -22.86 8.63 -5.70
C ALA A 148 -22.47 7.62 -4.63
N TYR A 149 -22.03 8.08 -3.46
CA TYR A 149 -21.69 7.24 -2.33
C TYR A 149 -22.88 6.37 -1.89
N GLU A 150 -24.07 6.95 -1.71
CA GLU A 150 -25.27 6.20 -1.31
C GLU A 150 -25.65 5.13 -2.34
N SER A 151 -25.57 5.47 -3.63
CA SER A 151 -25.82 4.53 -4.72
C SER A 151 -24.81 3.36 -4.70
N ILE A 152 -23.52 3.66 -4.52
CA ILE A 152 -22.46 2.65 -4.45
C ILE A 152 -22.66 1.74 -3.24
N VAL A 153 -22.93 2.29 -2.06
CA VAL A 153 -23.21 1.51 -0.84
C VAL A 153 -24.40 0.58 -1.03
N THR A 154 -25.46 1.05 -1.70
CA THR A 154 -26.62 0.21 -2.02
C THR A 154 -26.26 -0.95 -2.96
N GLN A 155 -25.41 -0.70 -3.96
CA GLN A 155 -24.92 -1.74 -4.88
C GLN A 155 -23.96 -2.73 -4.20
N MET A 156 -23.16 -2.28 -3.22
CA MET A 156 -22.35 -3.15 -2.37
C MET A 156 -23.23 -4.07 -1.52
N ALA A 157 -24.24 -3.51 -0.84
CA ALA A 157 -25.14 -4.28 0.02
C ALA A 157 -25.97 -5.33 -0.74
N SER A 158 -26.38 -5.02 -1.97
CA SER A 158 -27.13 -5.95 -2.83
C SER A 158 -26.24 -7.00 -3.52
N GLY A 159 -24.91 -6.85 -3.49
CA GLY A 159 -23.97 -7.71 -4.21
C GLY A 159 -23.83 -7.40 -5.71
N ALA A 160 -24.50 -6.35 -6.21
CA ALA A 160 -24.44 -5.95 -7.61
C ALA A 160 -23.00 -5.55 -8.04
N LEU A 161 -22.24 -4.89 -7.16
CA LEU A 161 -20.83 -4.57 -7.46
C LEU A 161 -19.96 -5.83 -7.56
N ARG A 162 -20.23 -6.84 -6.75
CA ARG A 162 -19.51 -8.12 -6.81
C ARG A 162 -19.74 -8.82 -8.15
N GLU A 163 -20.98 -8.82 -8.62
CA GLU A 163 -21.33 -9.34 -9.94
C GLU A 163 -20.66 -8.54 -11.06
N ALA A 164 -20.68 -7.21 -10.97
CA ALA A 164 -20.00 -6.34 -11.93
C ALA A 164 -18.48 -6.60 -11.97
N MET A 165 -17.85 -6.75 -10.80
CA MET A 165 -16.43 -7.08 -10.67
C MET A 165 -16.11 -8.46 -11.27
N GLY A 166 -16.95 -9.47 -11.03
CA GLY A 166 -16.77 -10.82 -11.62
C GLY A 166 -16.90 -10.87 -13.14
N ASN A 167 -17.53 -9.86 -13.76
CA ASN A 167 -17.63 -9.72 -15.21
C ASN A 167 -16.46 -8.96 -15.85
N VAL A 168 -15.51 -8.45 -15.05
CA VAL A 168 -14.31 -7.81 -15.58
C VAL A 168 -13.50 -8.85 -16.35
N LYS A 169 -13.15 -8.50 -17.60
CA LYS A 169 -12.42 -9.39 -18.50
C LYS A 169 -11.05 -9.72 -17.91
N GLU A 170 -10.74 -11.02 -17.86
CA GLU A 170 -9.43 -11.46 -17.42
C GLU A 170 -8.32 -11.02 -18.40
N LEU A 171 -7.26 -10.40 -17.88
CA LEU A 171 -6.12 -9.87 -18.64
C LEU A 171 -4.79 -10.43 -18.09
N GLN A 172 -4.59 -11.74 -18.25
CA GLN A 172 -3.39 -12.45 -17.76
C GLN A 172 -2.07 -11.85 -18.26
N THR A 173 -2.04 -11.31 -19.48
CA THR A 173 -0.84 -10.64 -20.01
C THR A 173 -0.45 -9.42 -19.18
N LEU A 174 -1.43 -8.63 -18.69
CA LEU A 174 -1.16 -7.49 -17.81
C LEU A 174 -0.66 -7.97 -16.44
N GLU A 175 -1.31 -8.98 -15.86
CA GLU A 175 -0.89 -9.59 -14.59
C GLU A 175 0.55 -10.07 -14.65
N LEU A 176 0.92 -10.84 -15.68
CA LEU A 176 2.28 -11.35 -15.87
C LEU A 176 3.30 -10.22 -16.06
N GLN A 177 2.99 -9.21 -16.88
CA GLN A 177 3.92 -8.11 -17.13
C GLN A 177 4.20 -7.29 -15.86
N LEU A 178 3.16 -7.00 -15.08
CA LEU A 178 3.32 -6.30 -13.80
C LEU A 178 4.09 -7.16 -12.80
N LEU A 179 3.72 -8.43 -12.66
CA LEU A 179 4.35 -9.35 -11.70
C LEU A 179 5.84 -9.57 -12.00
N LEU A 180 6.20 -9.84 -13.26
CA LEU A 180 7.60 -10.01 -13.68
C LEU A 180 8.36 -8.68 -13.66
N GLY A 181 7.71 -7.58 -14.05
CA GLY A 181 8.28 -6.24 -14.04
C GLY A 181 8.66 -5.76 -12.63
N LEU A 182 7.81 -6.05 -11.64
CA LEU A 182 8.04 -5.85 -10.21
C LEU A 182 9.21 -6.70 -9.71
N GLN A 183 9.17 -8.01 -9.93
CA GLN A 183 10.25 -8.90 -9.48
C GLN A 183 11.61 -8.47 -10.00
N LYS A 184 11.71 -8.18 -11.31
CA LYS A 184 12.96 -7.69 -11.91
C LYS A 184 13.47 -6.43 -11.21
N HIS A 185 12.60 -5.45 -10.97
CA HIS A 185 13.00 -4.21 -10.31
C HIS A 185 13.47 -4.44 -8.87
N MET A 186 12.74 -5.25 -8.11
CA MET A 186 13.06 -5.54 -6.71
C MET A 186 14.40 -6.27 -6.58
N LEU A 187 14.77 -7.10 -7.56
CA LEU A 187 16.07 -7.78 -7.64
C LEU A 187 17.23 -6.84 -8.02
N GLU A 188 16.96 -5.77 -8.76
CA GLU A 188 17.98 -4.77 -9.16
C GLU A 188 18.30 -3.77 -8.02
N THR A 189 17.51 -3.78 -6.94
CA THR A 189 17.71 -2.90 -5.79
C THR A 189 18.59 -3.60 -4.75
N GLU A 190 19.73 -3.01 -4.37
CA GLU A 190 20.70 -3.63 -3.45
C GLU A 190 20.91 -2.81 -2.16
N GLY A 191 21.26 -3.50 -1.07
CA GLY A 191 21.75 -2.91 0.16
C GLY A 191 20.67 -2.29 1.06
N LEU A 192 19.41 -2.73 0.89
CA LEU A 192 18.30 -2.28 1.72
C LEU A 192 18.00 -3.28 2.84
N ARG A 193 17.61 -2.75 4.00
CA ARG A 193 17.13 -3.57 5.12
C ARG A 193 15.90 -4.37 4.69
N GLY A 194 15.85 -5.65 5.05
CA GLY A 194 14.71 -6.52 4.73
C GLY A 194 14.71 -7.04 3.30
N GLN A 195 15.72 -6.72 2.49
CA GLN A 195 15.87 -7.26 1.14
C GLN A 195 15.94 -8.80 1.15
N ASP A 196 16.74 -9.40 2.03
CA ASP A 196 16.83 -10.87 2.15
C ASP A 196 15.49 -11.50 2.49
N THR A 197 14.72 -10.85 3.36
CA THR A 197 13.36 -11.27 3.69
C THR A 197 12.45 -11.21 2.48
N LEU A 198 12.46 -10.11 1.72
CA LEU A 198 11.65 -10.02 0.49
C LEU A 198 12.09 -11.06 -0.54
N LEU A 199 13.40 -11.30 -0.66
CA LEU A 199 13.98 -12.27 -1.57
C LEU A 199 13.50 -13.70 -1.26
N ASP A 200 13.38 -14.08 0.02
CA ASP A 200 12.81 -15.36 0.42
C ASP A 200 11.40 -15.55 -0.17
N TYR A 201 10.50 -14.57 0.00
CA TYR A 201 9.14 -14.65 -0.58
C TYR A 201 9.15 -14.60 -2.12
N MET A 202 10.08 -13.84 -2.71
CA MET A 202 10.23 -13.82 -4.17
C MET A 202 10.73 -15.16 -4.72
N ILE A 203 11.58 -15.89 -4.01
CA ILE A 203 12.01 -17.25 -4.42
C ILE A 203 10.80 -18.19 -4.45
N ARG A 204 9.94 -18.14 -3.43
CA ARG A 204 8.70 -18.91 -3.38
C ARG A 204 7.78 -18.57 -4.56
N LEU A 205 7.64 -17.29 -4.87
CA LEU A 205 6.88 -16.81 -6.03
C LEU A 205 7.49 -17.29 -7.35
N ASN A 206 8.82 -17.29 -7.47
CA ASN A 206 9.54 -17.72 -8.67
C ASN A 206 9.37 -19.21 -9.00
N ASN A 207 9.00 -20.05 -8.02
CA ASN A 207 8.58 -21.43 -8.29
C ASN A 207 7.41 -21.49 -9.29
N PHE A 208 6.61 -20.41 -9.39
CA PHE A 208 5.50 -20.28 -10.34
C PHE A 208 5.88 -19.57 -11.65
N PHE A 209 6.88 -18.70 -11.65
CA PHE A 209 7.19 -17.80 -12.78
C PHE A 209 8.63 -17.82 -13.29
N GLY A 210 9.36 -18.92 -13.05
CA GLY A 210 10.75 -19.08 -13.53
C GLY A 210 10.93 -18.85 -15.04
N PRO A 211 12.13 -18.43 -15.48
CA PRO A 211 12.40 -17.97 -16.85
C PRO A 211 12.24 -19.06 -17.92
N ASP A 212 12.35 -20.34 -17.53
CA ASP A 212 12.25 -21.48 -18.45
C ASP A 212 10.80 -21.97 -18.68
N LYS A 213 9.81 -21.30 -18.09
CA LYS A 213 8.40 -21.72 -18.19
C LYS A 213 7.77 -21.28 -19.50
N THR A 214 6.96 -22.17 -20.07
CA THR A 214 6.11 -21.87 -21.23
C THR A 214 4.96 -20.91 -20.85
N GLU A 215 4.35 -20.27 -21.84
CA GLU A 215 3.17 -19.40 -21.62
C GLU A 215 2.04 -20.13 -20.86
N GLU A 216 1.78 -21.40 -21.22
CA GLU A 216 0.80 -22.24 -20.52
C GLU A 216 1.14 -22.44 -19.03
N LEU A 217 2.42 -22.66 -18.71
CA LEU A 217 2.88 -22.82 -17.33
C LEU A 217 2.81 -21.51 -16.54
N LEU A 218 3.03 -20.37 -17.19
CA LEU A 218 2.90 -19.04 -16.57
C LEU A 218 1.43 -18.73 -16.25
N SER A 219 0.52 -18.97 -17.20
CA SER A 219 -0.94 -18.86 -16.98
C SER A 219 -1.42 -19.82 -15.89
N SER A 220 -0.91 -21.06 -15.87
CA SER A 220 -1.18 -22.02 -14.79
C SER A 220 -0.69 -21.50 -13.44
N GLY A 221 0.50 -20.86 -13.41
CA GLY A 221 1.05 -20.21 -12.22
C GLY A 221 0.12 -19.13 -11.65
N LEU A 222 -0.43 -18.25 -12.49
CA LEU A 222 -1.43 -17.25 -12.07
C LEU A 222 -2.67 -17.91 -11.47
N SER A 223 -3.20 -18.94 -12.13
CA SER A 223 -4.36 -19.69 -11.61
C SER A 223 -4.07 -20.37 -10.28
N GLN A 224 -2.86 -20.92 -10.09
CA GLN A 224 -2.43 -21.51 -8.83
C GLN A 224 -2.35 -20.46 -7.73
N LEU A 225 -1.78 -19.28 -7.99
CA LEU A 225 -1.79 -18.18 -7.01
C LEU A 225 -3.20 -17.77 -6.62
N LYS A 226 -4.12 -17.61 -7.59
CA LYS A 226 -5.53 -17.28 -7.31
C LYS A 226 -6.17 -18.35 -6.39
N LYS A 227 -5.92 -19.64 -6.65
CA LYS A 227 -6.37 -20.74 -5.78
C LYS A 227 -5.75 -20.70 -4.39
N GLY A 228 -4.46 -20.38 -4.29
CA GLY A 228 -3.77 -20.20 -3.00
C GLY A 228 -4.36 -19.06 -2.19
N TRP A 229 -4.69 -17.96 -2.85
CA TRP A 229 -5.38 -16.85 -2.23
C TRP A 229 -6.76 -17.26 -1.71
N ASP A 230 -7.64 -17.73 -2.59
CA ASP A 230 -9.03 -18.01 -2.25
C ASP A 230 -9.18 -19.20 -1.30
N GLY A 231 -8.31 -20.20 -1.40
CA GLY A 231 -8.38 -21.43 -0.62
C GLY A 231 -7.66 -21.38 0.72
N ILE A 232 -6.65 -20.51 0.89
CA ILE A 232 -5.78 -20.52 2.08
C ILE A 232 -5.68 -19.12 2.69
N ALA A 233 -5.21 -18.13 1.93
CA ALA A 233 -4.93 -16.80 2.48
C ALA A 233 -6.21 -16.04 2.88
N LEU A 234 -7.23 -16.07 2.03
CA LEU A 234 -8.51 -15.40 2.29
C LEU A 234 -9.22 -15.98 3.51
N PRO A 235 -9.40 -17.32 3.67
CA PRO A 235 -9.96 -17.90 4.90
C PRO A 235 -9.19 -17.52 6.17
N TRP A 236 -7.85 -17.40 6.09
CA TRP A 236 -7.02 -16.96 7.19
C TRP A 236 -7.26 -15.47 7.54
N LEU A 237 -7.39 -14.60 6.53
CA LEU A 237 -7.71 -13.18 6.68
C LEU A 237 -9.14 -12.94 7.15
N SER A 238 -10.10 -13.79 6.74
CA SER A 238 -11.52 -13.66 7.12
C SER A 238 -11.75 -13.82 8.63
N GLN A 239 -10.81 -14.45 9.35
CA GLN A 239 -10.86 -14.51 10.82
C GLN A 239 -10.59 -13.13 11.47
N ARG A 240 -9.90 -12.23 10.74
CA ARG A 240 -9.50 -10.89 11.17
C ARG A 240 -9.70 -9.90 10.01
N PRO A 241 -10.96 -9.63 9.63
CA PRO A 241 -11.29 -8.86 8.42
C PRO A 241 -10.78 -7.41 8.46
N TYR A 242 -10.44 -6.89 9.64
CA TYR A 242 -9.88 -5.55 9.82
C TYR A 242 -8.46 -5.41 9.27
N ILE A 243 -7.68 -6.51 9.13
CA ILE A 243 -6.26 -6.43 8.72
C ILE A 243 -6.11 -5.75 7.35
N MET A 244 -6.84 -6.23 6.33
CA MET A 244 -6.76 -5.65 4.99
C MET A 244 -7.41 -4.26 4.94
N ARG A 245 -8.47 -4.01 5.72
CA ARG A 245 -9.07 -2.67 5.81
C ARG A 245 -8.09 -1.67 6.39
N ASN A 246 -7.37 -2.04 7.44
CA ASN A 246 -6.33 -1.22 8.05
C ASN A 246 -5.21 -0.91 7.05
N PHE A 247 -4.81 -1.89 6.24
CA PHE A 247 -3.81 -1.68 5.19
C PHE A 247 -4.23 -0.59 4.20
N PHE A 248 -5.46 -0.65 3.68
CA PHE A 248 -5.91 0.37 2.72
C PHE A 248 -6.23 1.71 3.37
N GLN A 249 -6.82 1.72 4.58
CA GLN A 249 -7.02 2.96 5.34
C GLN A 249 -5.70 3.64 5.67
N TYR A 250 -4.66 2.85 5.98
CA TYR A 250 -3.31 3.35 6.16
C TYR A 250 -2.84 4.08 4.89
N HIS A 251 -2.99 3.49 3.70
CA HIS A 251 -2.58 4.16 2.47
C HIS A 251 -3.40 5.42 2.18
N LEU A 252 -4.72 5.40 2.40
CA LEU A 252 -5.55 6.60 2.26
C LEU A 252 -5.09 7.74 3.20
N TYR A 253 -4.73 7.42 4.44
CA TYR A 253 -4.30 8.39 5.45
C TYR A 253 -2.83 8.83 5.29
N HIS A 254 -1.89 7.88 5.29
CA HIS A 254 -0.45 8.09 5.26
C HIS A 254 -0.01 8.81 3.98
N ASP A 255 -0.47 8.30 2.84
CA ASP A 255 -0.10 8.85 1.53
C ASP A 255 -0.84 10.16 1.25
N GLN A 256 -1.89 10.46 2.03
CA GLN A 256 -2.76 11.62 1.91
C GLN A 256 -3.48 11.63 0.56
N PHE A 257 -4.09 10.48 0.24
CA PHE A 257 -4.72 10.21 -1.05
C PHE A 257 -5.67 11.35 -1.45
N GLY A 258 -5.46 11.91 -2.64
CA GLY A 258 -6.22 13.04 -3.17
C GLY A 258 -5.95 14.41 -2.55
N MET A 259 -5.20 14.53 -1.46
CA MET A 259 -4.93 15.82 -0.79
C MET A 259 -3.67 16.52 -1.34
N LYS A 260 -2.71 15.77 -1.91
CA LYS A 260 -1.47 16.33 -2.48
C LYS A 260 -1.59 16.78 -3.93
N ARG A 261 -2.56 16.23 -4.69
CA ARG A 261 -2.85 16.55 -6.11
C ARG A 261 -1.63 16.53 -7.03
N GLN A 262 -0.67 15.63 -6.77
CA GLN A 262 0.55 15.52 -7.58
C GLN A 262 0.32 14.72 -8.87
N GLN A 263 -0.70 13.86 -8.90
CA GLN A 263 -1.07 13.07 -10.06
C GLN A 263 -2.59 12.82 -10.09
N PRO A 264 -3.16 12.29 -11.19
CA PRO A 264 -4.58 11.97 -11.25
C PRO A 264 -4.99 10.93 -10.19
N LEU A 265 -6.17 11.09 -9.57
CA LEU A 265 -6.67 10.19 -8.52
C LEU A 265 -6.75 8.72 -8.97
N LEU A 266 -7.20 8.46 -10.20
CA LEU A 266 -7.21 7.11 -10.76
C LEU A 266 -5.82 6.49 -10.79
N LYS A 267 -4.79 7.29 -11.03
CA LYS A 267 -3.41 6.81 -11.02
C LYS A 267 -2.95 6.49 -9.60
N GLU A 268 -3.28 7.33 -8.62
CA GLU A 268 -2.98 7.08 -7.20
C GLU A 268 -3.58 5.74 -6.74
N ILE A 269 -4.88 5.49 -7.00
CA ILE A 269 -5.52 4.25 -6.56
C ILE A 269 -5.00 3.02 -7.33
N TYR A 270 -4.65 3.16 -8.61
CA TYR A 270 -4.10 2.05 -9.38
C TYR A 270 -2.72 1.60 -8.89
N LEU A 271 -1.89 2.51 -8.39
CA LEU A 271 -0.63 2.13 -7.75
C LEU A 271 -0.88 1.31 -6.48
N ILE A 272 -1.86 1.70 -5.65
CA ILE A 272 -2.25 0.93 -4.46
C ILE A 272 -2.76 -0.46 -4.85
N VAL A 273 -3.54 -0.58 -5.93
CA VAL A 273 -4.03 -1.88 -6.44
C VAL A 273 -2.89 -2.76 -6.96
N VAL A 274 -1.92 -2.19 -7.67
CA VAL A 274 -0.74 -2.93 -8.16
C VAL A 274 0.13 -3.42 -7.00
N ASP A 275 0.36 -2.57 -6.00
CA ASP A 275 1.11 -2.94 -4.81
C ASP A 275 0.39 -4.07 -4.05
N TYR A 276 -0.93 -3.96 -3.88
CA TYR A 276 -1.75 -5.01 -3.29
C TYR A 276 -1.71 -6.32 -4.09
N PHE A 277 -1.81 -6.26 -5.42
CA PHE A 277 -1.72 -7.45 -6.29
C PHE A 277 -0.39 -8.19 -6.09
N PHE A 278 0.71 -7.46 -5.93
CA PHE A 278 2.02 -8.05 -5.69
C PHE A 278 2.12 -8.70 -4.30
N ILE A 279 1.71 -7.96 -3.26
CA ILE A 279 1.65 -8.48 -1.88
C ILE A 279 0.79 -9.74 -1.82
N LYS A 280 -0.39 -9.69 -2.44
CA LYS A 280 -1.31 -10.82 -2.60
C LYS A 280 -0.63 -12.02 -3.28
N SER A 281 0.18 -11.78 -4.31
CA SER A 281 0.91 -12.83 -5.02
C SER A 281 2.00 -13.48 -4.15
N LEU A 282 2.78 -12.68 -3.40
CA LEU A 282 3.79 -13.19 -2.47
C LEU A 282 3.17 -14.03 -1.35
N LEU A 283 2.09 -13.54 -0.74
CA LEU A 283 1.35 -14.26 0.29
C LEU A 283 0.73 -15.55 -0.24
N SER A 284 0.19 -15.52 -1.47
CA SER A 284 -0.38 -16.72 -2.10
C SER A 284 0.67 -17.80 -2.34
N ALA A 285 1.87 -17.40 -2.79
CA ALA A 285 2.98 -18.34 -2.98
C ALA A 285 3.43 -18.96 -1.64
N ALA A 286 3.58 -18.15 -0.59
CA ALA A 286 3.92 -18.64 0.75
C ALA A 286 2.82 -19.56 1.33
N ALA A 287 1.56 -19.18 1.16
CA ALA A 287 0.42 -19.97 1.62
C ALA A 287 0.36 -21.35 0.94
N LEU A 288 0.65 -21.43 -0.36
CA LEU A 288 0.67 -22.68 -1.11
C LEU A 288 1.81 -23.60 -0.68
N GLU A 289 2.98 -23.04 -0.39
CA GLU A 289 4.14 -23.79 0.06
C GLU A 289 3.97 -24.32 1.49
N ASN A 290 3.49 -23.46 2.40
CA ASN A 290 3.37 -23.79 3.83
C ASN A 290 2.04 -24.52 4.15
N GLY A 291 1.05 -24.46 3.26
CA GLY A 291 -0.32 -24.93 3.49
C GLY A 291 -1.14 -24.03 4.43
N THR A 292 -0.57 -22.94 4.92
CA THR A 292 -1.22 -21.94 5.79
C THR A 292 -0.47 -20.60 5.71
N LEU A 293 -1.02 -19.55 6.32
CA LEU A 293 -0.31 -18.31 6.59
C LEU A 293 -0.08 -18.15 8.10
N THR A 294 0.98 -17.44 8.44
CA THR A 294 1.27 -16.99 9.80
C THR A 294 1.26 -15.46 9.86
N ASP A 295 1.17 -14.92 11.09
CA ASP A 295 1.24 -13.47 11.29
C ASP A 295 2.60 -12.94 10.81
N ASP A 296 3.67 -13.71 11.01
CA ASP A 296 5.01 -13.37 10.54
C ASP A 296 5.10 -13.37 9.01
N ASP A 297 4.39 -14.25 8.29
CA ASP A 297 4.36 -14.20 6.82
C ASP A 297 3.81 -12.85 6.34
N LEU A 298 2.67 -12.43 6.90
CA LEU A 298 2.06 -11.15 6.54
C LEU A 298 2.96 -9.98 6.93
N ILE A 299 3.51 -9.98 8.15
CA ILE A 299 4.38 -8.92 8.63
C ILE A 299 5.62 -8.80 7.75
N ASN A 300 6.26 -9.93 7.47
CA ASN A 300 7.50 -10.01 6.69
C ASN A 300 7.29 -9.54 5.26
N VAL A 301 6.22 -9.95 4.59
CA VAL A 301 5.89 -9.45 3.25
C VAL A 301 5.63 -7.95 3.28
N MET A 302 4.78 -7.47 4.20
CA MET A 302 4.39 -6.07 4.26
C MET A 302 5.56 -5.13 4.52
N TYR A 303 6.42 -5.43 5.51
CA TYR A 303 7.53 -4.53 5.84
C TYR A 303 8.65 -4.60 4.80
N SER A 304 8.98 -5.81 4.33
CA SER A 304 10.10 -5.99 3.41
C SER A 304 9.77 -5.37 2.05
N TYR A 305 8.55 -5.60 1.56
CA TYR A 305 8.02 -4.92 0.37
C TYR A 305 8.00 -3.41 0.53
N SER A 306 7.45 -2.90 1.65
CA SER A 306 7.38 -1.45 1.91
C SER A 306 8.76 -0.80 1.96
N THR A 307 9.78 -1.51 2.44
CA THR A 307 11.16 -0.98 2.52
C THR A 307 11.75 -0.74 1.14
N VAL A 308 11.48 -1.63 0.19
CA VAL A 308 11.93 -1.45 -1.20
C VAL A 308 11.03 -0.45 -1.95
N ARG A 309 9.73 -0.41 -1.64
CA ARG A 309 8.74 0.42 -2.35
C ARG A 309 8.71 1.89 -1.96
N GLN A 310 8.80 2.23 -0.66
CA GLN A 310 8.46 3.56 -0.10
C GLN A 310 9.27 4.75 -0.63
N HIS A 311 10.38 4.53 -1.36
CA HIS A 311 11.27 5.59 -1.83
C HIS A 311 11.67 5.48 -3.30
N ASP A 312 10.96 4.66 -4.08
CA ASP A 312 11.35 4.41 -5.47
C ASP A 312 10.38 5.00 -6.49
N GLN A 313 10.58 6.27 -6.82
CA GLN A 313 9.82 6.96 -7.87
C GLN A 313 10.00 6.31 -9.26
N LYS A 314 11.12 5.60 -9.52
CA LYS A 314 11.33 4.95 -10.81
C LYS A 314 10.38 3.79 -11.01
N VAL A 315 10.04 3.10 -9.92
CA VAL A 315 9.04 2.03 -9.87
C VAL A 315 7.66 2.56 -10.21
N ASP A 316 7.28 3.68 -9.60
CA ASP A 316 6.03 4.37 -9.90
C ASP A 316 5.95 4.73 -11.39
N ASP A 317 7.01 5.34 -11.92
CA ASP A 317 7.05 5.78 -13.32
C ASP A 317 6.95 4.60 -14.29
N LYS A 318 7.65 3.49 -14.01
CA LYS A 318 7.63 2.28 -14.84
C LYS A 318 6.25 1.63 -14.84
N PHE A 319 5.60 1.48 -13.68
CA PHE A 319 4.26 0.89 -13.63
C PHE A 319 3.19 1.80 -14.19
N SER A 320 3.33 3.10 -14.00
CA SER A 320 2.47 4.08 -14.66
C SER A 320 2.51 3.89 -16.17
N GLN A 321 3.70 3.72 -16.75
CA GLN A 321 3.86 3.48 -18.19
C GLN A 321 3.24 2.15 -18.64
N GLU A 322 3.43 1.06 -17.89
CA GLU A 322 2.80 -0.22 -18.22
C GLU A 322 1.27 -0.13 -18.10
N ILE A 323 0.74 0.46 -17.03
CA ILE A 323 -0.70 0.70 -16.88
C ILE A 323 -1.21 1.53 -18.06
N ASP A 324 -0.54 2.63 -18.42
CA ASP A 324 -0.92 3.51 -19.52
C ASP A 324 -0.89 2.78 -20.88
N ARG A 325 0.02 1.82 -21.06
CA ARG A 325 0.09 0.98 -22.27
C ARG A 325 -1.16 0.13 -22.46
N PHE A 326 -1.70 -0.45 -21.38
CA PHE A 326 -2.94 -1.22 -21.43
C PHE A 326 -4.19 -0.32 -21.42
N LYS A 327 -4.13 0.84 -20.74
CA LYS A 327 -5.21 1.84 -20.71
C LYS A 327 -5.52 2.49 -22.04
N ARG A 328 -4.60 2.49 -23.02
CA ARG A 328 -4.89 2.98 -24.38
C ARG A 328 -6.12 2.31 -25.02
N ASN A 329 -6.63 1.21 -24.43
CA ASN A 329 -7.87 0.54 -24.82
C ASN A 329 -9.05 0.70 -23.83
N ASP A 330 -8.81 0.86 -22.52
CA ASP A 330 -9.86 1.01 -21.48
C ASP A 330 -9.26 1.44 -20.10
N ASP A 331 -9.83 2.47 -19.46
CA ASP A 331 -9.47 2.91 -18.10
C ASP A 331 -9.70 1.83 -17.03
N LEU A 332 -10.51 0.81 -17.34
CA LEU A 332 -10.90 -0.27 -16.43
C LEU A 332 -9.93 -1.45 -16.43
N SER A 333 -8.88 -1.45 -17.26
CA SER A 333 -7.96 -2.59 -17.39
C SER A 333 -7.31 -3.03 -16.07
N VAL A 334 -7.07 -2.09 -15.15
CA VAL A 334 -6.47 -2.37 -13.82
C VAL A 334 -7.46 -3.09 -12.89
N LEU A 335 -8.77 -3.00 -13.13
CA LEU A 335 -9.78 -3.72 -12.34
C LEU A 335 -9.62 -5.23 -12.44
N ASN A 336 -8.97 -5.73 -13.51
CA ASN A 336 -8.61 -7.14 -13.62
C ASN A 336 -7.80 -7.64 -12.41
N LEU A 337 -6.94 -6.80 -11.83
CA LEU A 337 -6.09 -7.19 -10.70
C LEU A 337 -6.88 -7.46 -9.40
N LEU A 338 -8.17 -7.09 -9.38
CA LEU A 338 -9.08 -7.31 -8.25
C LEU A 338 -9.85 -8.64 -8.36
N VAL A 339 -9.81 -9.32 -9.52
CA VAL A 339 -10.64 -10.50 -9.81
C VAL A 339 -9.96 -11.78 -9.34
#